data_AF-A0A964YXW9-F1
#
_entry.id   AF-A0A964YXW9-F1
#
_cell.length_a   1.000
_cell.length_b   1.000
_cell.length_c   1.000
_cell.angle_alpha   90.00
_cell.angle_beta   90.00
_cell.angle_gamma   90.00
#
_symmetry.space_group_name_H-M   'P 1'
#
loop_
_entity.id
_entity.type
_entity.pdbx_description
1 polymer ?
#
loop_
_entity_poly.entity_id
_entity_poly.type
_entity_poly.pdbx_seq_one_letter_code
_entity_poly.pdbx_strand_id
1 'polypeptide(L)' 'MSEEKVKITVKPNGSIRVEGNFELNYTKAGTDEVTSEEIQGSKSLCRCGHSKEKPFCDGSHREAGFQG' A
#
# COMPACT_ATOMS: atom_id res chain seq x y z
N MET A 1 7.55 11.24 25.63
CA MET A 1 7.13 11.40 24.22
C MET A 1 7.24 10.03 23.58
N SER A 2 6.13 9.31 23.48
CA SER A 2 6.10 8.01 22.81
C SER A 2 6.33 8.23 21.32
N GLU A 3 7.42 7.70 20.76
CA GLU A 3 7.57 7.57 19.30
C GLU A 3 6.36 6.77 18.78
N GLU A 4 5.44 7.42 18.08
CA GLU A 4 4.42 6.74 17.29
C GLU A 4 5.11 6.04 16.13
N LYS A 5 5.48 4.77 16.35
CA LYS A 5 6.11 3.95 15.32
C LYS A 5 5.10 3.64 14.23
N VAL A 6 5.51 3.85 12.98
CA VAL A 6 4.77 3.34 11.82
C VAL A 6 4.86 1.83 11.79
N LYS A 7 3.71 1.16 11.76
CA LYS A 7 3.62 -0.30 11.71
C LYS A 7 3.40 -0.75 10.27
N ILE A 8 4.35 -1.54 9.76
CA ILE A 8 4.27 -2.13 8.43
C ILE A 8 4.01 -3.63 8.58
N THR A 9 2.94 -4.13 7.99
CA THR A 9 2.54 -5.54 8.01
C THR A 9 2.45 -6.07 6.60
N VAL A 10 3.24 -7.09 6.27
CA VAL A 10 3.12 -7.82 5.01
C VAL A 10 2.10 -8.94 5.22
N LYS A 11 0.94 -8.86 4.56
CA LYS A 11 -0.08 -9.92 4.66
C LYS A 11 0.33 -11.11 3.80
N PRO A 12 0.15 -12.36 4.29
CA PRO A 12 0.33 -13.55 3.47
C PRO A 12 -0.62 -13.49 2.29
N ASN A 13 -0.11 -13.78 1.09
CA ASN A 13 -0.86 -13.79 -0.16
C ASN A 13 -1.59 -12.46 -0.45
N GLY A 14 -1.08 -11.34 0.07
CA GLY A 14 -1.81 -10.08 0.05
C GLY A 14 -0.93 -8.82 0.08
N SER A 15 -1.59 -7.72 0.42
CA SER A 15 -1.03 -6.37 0.42
C SER A 15 -0.02 -6.11 1.54
N ILE A 16 0.75 -5.05 1.38
CA ILE A 16 1.52 -4.44 2.46
C ILE A 16 0.61 -3.42 3.14
N ARG A 17 0.29 -3.61 4.42
CA ARG A 17 -0.50 -2.67 5.21
C ARG A 17 0.44 -1.78 6.01
N VAL A 18 0.34 -0.47 5.82
CA VAL A 18 1.06 0.54 6.59
C VAL A 18 0.05 1.21 7.51
N GLU A 19 0.36 1.31 8.80
CA GLU A 19 -0.51 1.86 9.84
C GLU A 19 0.28 2.89 10.66
N GLY A 20 -0.32 4.05 10.91
CA GLY A 20 0.27 5.15 11.67
C GLY A 20 0.10 6.50 10.94
N ASN A 21 0.88 7.48 11.39
CA ASN A 21 0.99 8.78 10.75
C ASN A 21 2.27 8.77 9.89
N PHE A 22 2.12 8.84 8.58
CA PHE A 22 3.25 8.76 7.65
C PHE A 22 3.00 9.53 6.35
N GLU A 23 4.07 9.99 5.73
CA GLU A 23 4.04 10.53 4.37
C GLU A 23 4.25 9.40 3.37
N LEU A 24 3.37 9.30 2.37
CA LEU A 24 3.47 8.34 1.29
C LEU A 24 3.80 9.07 -0.02
N ASN A 25 5.00 8.81 -0.52
CA ASN A 25 5.45 9.23 -1.84
C ASN A 25 5.26 8.09 -2.84
N TYR A 26 4.47 8.29 -3.89
CA TYR A 26 4.19 7.26 -4.87
C TYR A 26 3.87 7.81 -6.26
N THR A 27 4.12 6.99 -7.28
CA THR A 27 3.69 7.26 -8.66
C THR A 27 2.39 6.52 -8.95
N LYS A 28 1.40 7.23 -9.50
CA LYS A 28 0.14 6.59 -9.90
C LYS A 28 0.36 5.73 -11.13
N ALA A 29 -0.26 4.56 -11.21
CA ALA A 29 -0.10 3.71 -12.39
C ALA A 29 -0.64 4.40 -13.65
N GLY A 30 0.18 4.36 -14.70
CA GLY A 30 -0.13 5.00 -15.99
C GLY A 30 0.28 6.46 -16.09
N THR A 31 0.93 7.03 -15.07
CA THR A 31 1.52 8.38 -15.12
C THR A 31 2.96 8.34 -14.63
N ASP A 32 3.74 9.39 -14.96
CA ASP A 32 5.07 9.65 -14.39
C ASP A 32 5.01 10.66 -13.23
N GLU A 33 3.80 11.01 -12.80
CA GLU A 33 3.57 12.00 -11.74
C GLU A 33 3.78 11.38 -10.37
N VAL A 34 4.73 11.94 -9.62
CA VAL A 34 4.95 11.60 -8.22
C VAL A 34 3.96 12.41 -7.37
N THR A 35 3.18 11.69 -6.57
CA THR A 35 2.23 12.24 -5.59
C THR A 35 2.76 12.00 -4.18
N SER A 36 2.61 12.99 -3.32
CA SER A 36 2.93 12.91 -1.89
C SER A 36 1.64 13.13 -1.10
N GLU A 37 1.25 12.17 -0.27
CA GLU A 37 0.07 12.28 0.62
C GLU A 37 0.47 12.05 2.08
N GLU A 38 -0.01 12.90 3.00
CA GLU A 38 0.05 12.63 4.43
C GLU A 38 -1.11 11.71 4.81
N ILE A 39 -0.78 10.50 5.29
CA ILE A 39 -1.77 9.53 5.77
C ILE A 39 -1.80 9.55 7.29
N GLN A 40 -3.00 9.80 7.82
CA GLN A 40 -3.35 9.56 9.21
C GLN A 40 -4.24 8.31 9.27
N GLY A 41 -3.66 7.15 9.60
CA GLY A 41 -4.42 5.90 9.73
C GLY A 41 -3.76 4.72 9.05
N SER A 42 -4.45 4.05 8.13
CA SER A 42 -3.88 2.88 7.44
C SER A 42 -4.10 2.87 5.95
N LYS A 43 -3.06 2.51 5.19
CA LYS A 43 -3.12 2.31 3.74
C LYS A 43 -2.63 0.92 3.37
N SER A 44 -3.23 0.31 2.35
CA SER A 44 -2.81 -1.00 1.83
C SER A 44 -2.21 -0.85 0.44
N LEU A 45 -0.94 -1.18 0.30
CA LEU A 45 -0.18 -1.13 -0.95
C LEU A 45 -0.25 -2.47 -1.66
N CYS A 46 -0.43 -2.42 -2.98
CA CYS A 46 -0.41 -3.58 -3.84
C CYS A 46 0.97 -4.20 -3.88
N ARG A 47 1.03 -5.50 -3.59
CA ARG A 47 2.25 -6.33 -3.72
C ARG A 47 2.16 -7.34 -4.86
N CYS A 48 0.95 -7.65 -5.33
CA CYS A 48 0.69 -8.69 -6.33
C CYS A 48 0.85 -8.23 -7.78
N GLY A 49 0.93 -6.93 -8.07
CA GLY A 49 0.99 -6.38 -9.43
C GLY A 49 -0.36 -6.29 -10.18
N HIS A 50 -1.39 -7.03 -9.74
CA HIS A 50 -2.67 -7.13 -10.44
C HIS A 50 -3.71 -6.06 -10.10
N SER A 51 -3.46 -5.21 -9.09
CA SER A 51 -4.39 -4.13 -8.74
C SER A 51 -4.66 -3.17 -9.90
N LYS A 52 -5.90 -2.74 -10.07
CA LYS A 52 -6.31 -1.69 -11.02
C LYS A 52 -6.08 -0.29 -10.46
N GLU A 53 -5.94 -0.16 -9.14
CA GLU A 53 -5.72 1.11 -8.44
C GLU A 53 -4.27 1.25 -7.93
N LYS A 54 -3.31 0.74 -8.71
CA LYS A 54 -1.88 0.81 -8.36
C LYS A 54 -1.46 2.27 -8.05
N PRO A 55 -0.70 2.48 -6.96
CA PRO A 55 0.02 1.49 -6.15
C PRO A 55 -0.80 0.85 -5.01
N PHE A 56 -2.09 1.18 -4.87
CA PHE A 56 -2.93 0.67 -3.78
C PHE A 56 -3.50 -0.71 -4.07
N CYS A 57 -3.83 -1.45 -3.02
CA CYS A 57 -4.48 -2.75 -3.12
C CYS A 57 -6.01 -2.60 -3.21
N ASP A 58 -6.59 -3.08 -4.30
CA ASP A 58 -8.04 -3.14 -4.57
C ASP A 58 -8.65 -4.52 -4.26
N GLY A 59 -7.83 -5.51 -3.90
CA GLY A 59 -8.27 -6.90 -3.65
C GLY A 59 -7.99 -7.88 -4.79
N SER A 60 -7.50 -7.41 -5.95
CA SER A 60 -7.22 -8.24 -7.13
C SER A 60 -6.23 -9.39 -6.88
N HIS A 61 -5.45 -9.34 -5.79
CA HIS A 61 -4.54 -10.43 -5.39
C HIS A 61 -5.25 -11.77 -5.16
N ARG A 62 -6.52 -11.74 -4.75
CA ARG A 62 -7.32 -12.97 -4.51
C ARG A 62 -7.64 -13.67 -5.82
N GLU A 63 -8.14 -12.92 -6.80
CA GLU A 63 -8.51 -13.43 -8.11
C GLU A 63 -7.26 -13.82 -8.92
N ALA A 64 -6.16 -13.08 -8.75
CA ALA A 64 -4.89 -13.41 -9.38
C ALA A 64 -4.19 -14.65 -8.77
N GLY A 65 -4.72 -15.21 -7.68
CA GLY A 65 -4.09 -16.35 -7.00
C GLY A 65 -2.69 -16.04 -6.48
N PHE A 66 -2.45 -14.80 -6.07
CA PHE A 66 -1.13 -14.36 -5.61
C PHE A 66 -0.68 -15.17 -4.40
N GLN A 67 0.51 -15.77 -4.48
CA GLN A 67 1.13 -16.53 -3.40
C GLN A 67 2.46 -15.88 -3.03
N GLY A 68 2.59 -15.44 -1.78
CA GLY A 68 3.84 -14.85 -1.29
C GLY A 68 3.73 -14.17 0.05
#